data_AF-A0A4S0V7R4-F1
#
_entry.id   AF-A0A4S0V7R4-F1
#
_cell.length_a   1.000
_cell.length_b   1.000
_cell.length_c   1.000
_cell.angle_alpha   90.00
_cell.angle_beta   90.00
_cell.angle_gamma   90.00
#
_symmetry.space_group_name_H-M   'P 1'
#
loop_
_entity.id
_entity.type
_entity.pdbx_description
1 polymer ?
#
loop_
_entity_poly.entity_id
_entity_poly.type
_entity_poly.pdbx_seq_one_letter_code
_entity_poly.pdbx_strand_id
1 'polypeptide(L)'
;NDFKLKSTYGAGNDWPISYDELEPFYCDAEDVMSISGDPDMARMLPRSRPFPQPPHRMSTPDRMMKAAQPEQHFVMPTARARVATAQRTSCCANLRCWLCPVDAKFTVNNGLMHVFQHADVSVCLGAEVRRLDHSGGSVRSVAFMRNG
;
A
#
# COMPACT_ATOMS: atom_id res chain seq x y z
N ASN A 1 -8.26 -18.37 -3.70
CA ASN A 1 -8.40 -17.37 -4.79
C ASN A 1 -9.44 -16.38 -4.33
N ASP A 2 -8.98 -15.24 -3.85
CA ASP A 2 -9.81 -14.27 -3.13
C ASP A 2 -10.69 -13.42 -4.08
N PHE A 3 -10.42 -13.49 -5.39
CA PHE A 3 -11.23 -12.84 -6.43
C PHE A 3 -12.40 -13.71 -6.89
N LYS A 4 -12.38 -15.02 -6.57
CA LYS A 4 -13.37 -16.01 -7.03
C LYS A 4 -14.02 -16.76 -5.86
N LEU A 5 -14.44 -16.04 -4.83
CA LEU A 5 -14.96 -16.65 -3.61
C LEU A 5 -16.25 -17.45 -3.84
N LYS A 6 -17.18 -16.91 -4.61
CA LYS A 6 -18.49 -17.54 -4.87
C LYS A 6 -18.35 -18.71 -5.82
N SER A 7 -17.67 -18.52 -6.94
CA SER A 7 -17.51 -19.58 -7.94
C SER A 7 -16.62 -20.73 -7.47
N THR A 8 -15.60 -20.46 -6.66
CA THR A 8 -14.66 -21.50 -6.19
C THR A 8 -15.11 -22.15 -4.88
N TYR A 9 -15.65 -21.36 -3.94
CA TYR A 9 -15.90 -21.81 -2.57
C TYR A 9 -17.37 -21.71 -2.15
N GLY A 10 -18.27 -21.22 -3.02
CA GLY A 10 -19.70 -21.09 -2.73
C GLY A 10 -20.05 -20.01 -1.70
N ALA A 11 -19.09 -19.14 -1.34
CA ALA A 11 -19.25 -18.12 -0.31
C ALA A 11 -18.97 -16.71 -0.85
N GLY A 12 -19.65 -15.69 -0.30
CA GLY A 12 -19.42 -14.29 -0.69
C GLY A 12 -19.79 -13.99 -2.16
N ASN A 13 -19.08 -13.04 -2.76
CA ASN A 13 -19.21 -12.67 -4.17
C ASN A 13 -17.86 -12.76 -4.88
N ASP A 14 -17.92 -12.98 -6.18
CA ASP A 14 -16.75 -12.86 -7.05
C ASP A 14 -16.50 -11.37 -7.37
N TRP A 15 -15.24 -10.99 -7.41
CA TRP A 15 -14.85 -9.69 -7.92
C TRP A 15 -15.01 -9.69 -9.45
N PRO A 16 -15.39 -8.55 -10.06
CA PRO A 16 -15.54 -8.43 -11.51
C PRO A 16 -14.19 -8.34 -12.26
N ILE A 17 -13.07 -8.50 -11.55
CA ILE A 17 -11.70 -8.51 -12.07
C ILE A 17 -10.95 -9.69 -11.45
N SER A 18 -9.89 -10.13 -12.10
CA SER A 18 -8.99 -11.18 -11.61
C SER A 18 -7.76 -10.62 -10.89
N TYR A 19 -7.03 -11.50 -10.21
CA TYR A 19 -5.72 -11.16 -9.65
C TYR A 19 -4.74 -10.73 -10.74
N ASP A 20 -4.69 -11.46 -11.86
CA ASP A 20 -3.75 -11.20 -12.95
C ASP A 20 -3.99 -9.84 -13.60
N GLU A 21 -5.24 -9.36 -13.63
CA GLU A 21 -5.59 -8.01 -14.09
C GLU A 21 -5.14 -6.92 -13.09
N LEU A 22 -5.15 -7.21 -11.78
CA LEU A 22 -4.79 -6.25 -10.74
C LEU A 22 -3.29 -6.24 -10.41
N GLU A 23 -2.60 -7.35 -10.59
CA GLU A 23 -1.20 -7.55 -10.20
C GLU A 23 -0.23 -6.50 -10.75
N PRO A 24 -0.32 -6.07 -12.02
CA PRO A 24 0.53 -5.00 -12.52
C PRO A 24 0.37 -3.71 -11.72
N PHE A 25 -0.86 -3.36 -11.31
CA PHE A 25 -1.14 -2.17 -10.52
C PHE A 25 -0.71 -2.32 -9.05
N TYR A 26 -0.69 -3.55 -8.50
CA TYR A 26 -0.04 -3.79 -7.22
C TYR A 26 1.45 -3.46 -7.30
N CYS A 27 2.14 -3.95 -8.33
CA CYS A 27 3.55 -3.63 -8.50
C CYS A 27 3.80 -2.12 -8.72
N ASP A 28 2.93 -1.41 -9.44
CA ASP A 28 3.04 0.06 -9.58
C ASP A 28 2.87 0.78 -8.24
N ALA A 29 1.87 0.38 -7.45
CA ALA A 29 1.68 0.91 -6.11
C ALA A 29 2.89 0.61 -5.21
N GLU A 30 3.46 -0.59 -5.31
CA GLU A 30 4.64 -1.00 -4.56
C GLU A 30 5.86 -0.14 -4.93
N ASP A 31 6.08 0.13 -6.23
CA ASP A 31 7.14 1.01 -6.75
C ASP A 31 7.01 2.44 -6.17
N VAL A 32 5.81 3.03 -6.24
CA VAL A 32 5.52 4.35 -5.65
C VAL A 32 5.80 4.39 -4.15
N MET A 33 5.43 3.32 -3.44
CA MET A 33 5.59 3.22 -1.98
C MET A 33 6.99 2.74 -1.56
N SER A 34 7.84 2.35 -2.52
CA SER A 34 9.14 1.69 -2.32
C SER A 34 9.04 0.54 -1.31
N ILE A 35 8.14 -0.42 -1.58
CA ILE A 35 7.90 -1.55 -0.67
C ILE A 35 9.16 -2.42 -0.52
N SER A 36 9.50 -2.71 0.73
CA SER A 36 10.54 -3.67 1.10
C SER A 36 9.92 -5.03 1.30
N GLY A 37 10.30 -6.02 0.50
CA GLY A 37 9.71 -7.35 0.53
C GLY A 37 10.69 -8.47 0.22
N ASP A 38 10.36 -9.66 0.69
CA ASP A 38 11.15 -10.88 0.50
C ASP A 38 10.78 -11.53 -0.84
N PRO A 39 11.74 -11.86 -1.72
CA PRO A 39 11.44 -12.62 -2.95
C PRO A 39 10.69 -13.93 -2.69
N ASP A 40 10.87 -14.55 -1.52
CA ASP A 40 10.14 -15.77 -1.14
C ASP A 40 8.60 -15.55 -1.11
N MET A 41 8.14 -14.31 -0.91
CA MET A 41 6.71 -14.00 -0.93
C MET A 41 6.06 -14.27 -2.28
N ALA A 42 6.82 -14.40 -3.38
CA ALA A 42 6.29 -14.79 -4.68
C ALA A 42 5.57 -16.16 -4.65
N ARG A 43 5.84 -17.00 -3.65
CA ARG A 43 5.15 -18.27 -3.42
C ARG A 43 3.71 -18.10 -2.92
N MET A 44 3.46 -17.03 -2.16
CA MET A 44 2.16 -16.73 -1.56
C MET A 44 1.40 -15.66 -2.34
N LEU A 45 2.13 -14.71 -2.93
CA LEU A 45 1.64 -13.60 -3.72
C LEU A 45 2.36 -13.65 -5.08
N PRO A 46 1.85 -14.44 -6.05
CA PRO A 46 2.44 -14.55 -7.38
C PRO A 46 2.63 -13.15 -7.99
N ARG A 47 3.82 -12.85 -8.51
CA ARG A 47 4.14 -11.49 -8.94
C ARG A 47 5.03 -11.46 -10.16
N SER A 48 4.82 -10.51 -11.03
CA SER A 48 5.53 -10.32 -12.30
C SER A 48 6.81 -9.49 -12.15
N ARG A 49 6.86 -8.60 -11.14
CA ARG A 49 8.03 -7.77 -10.82
C ARG A 49 8.57 -8.06 -9.41
N PRO A 50 9.90 -7.93 -9.20
CA PRO A 50 10.48 -8.02 -7.86
C PRO A 50 9.99 -6.86 -6.98
N PHE A 51 10.15 -6.99 -5.66
CA PHE A 51 9.93 -5.85 -4.78
C PHE A 51 10.95 -4.73 -5.06
N PRO A 52 10.55 -3.46 -4.93
CA PRO A 52 11.45 -2.31 -5.16
C PRO A 52 12.62 -2.21 -4.16
N GLN A 53 12.49 -2.85 -3.00
CA GLN A 53 13.46 -2.80 -1.92
C GLN A 53 13.69 -4.21 -1.33
N PRO A 54 14.90 -4.51 -0.82
CA PRO A 54 15.18 -5.79 -0.17
C PRO A 54 14.35 -5.96 1.11
N PRO A 55 14.11 -7.20 1.59
CA PRO A 55 13.31 -7.45 2.80
C PRO A 55 13.97 -6.85 4.03
N HIS A 56 13.24 -6.66 5.14
CA HIS A 56 13.87 -6.34 6.44
C HIS A 56 14.70 -7.51 7.00
N ARG A 57 15.66 -7.20 7.87
CA ARG A 57 16.46 -8.25 8.53
C ARG A 57 15.56 -8.97 9.53
N MET A 58 15.52 -10.29 9.44
CA MET A 58 14.84 -11.14 10.43
C MET A 58 15.49 -10.97 11.80
N SER A 59 14.66 -10.86 12.84
CA SER A 59 15.09 -11.00 14.23
C SER A 59 15.55 -12.45 14.51
N THR A 60 16.14 -12.70 15.68
CA THR A 60 16.50 -14.09 16.06
C THR A 60 15.28 -15.01 16.11
N PRO A 61 14.15 -14.64 16.74
CA PRO A 61 12.92 -15.42 16.67
C PRO A 61 12.43 -15.65 15.23
N ASP A 62 12.46 -14.62 14.37
CA ASP A 62 12.04 -14.78 12.96
C ASP A 62 12.89 -15.80 12.21
N ARG A 63 14.22 -15.81 12.44
CA ARG A 63 15.10 -16.81 11.81
C ARG A 63 14.81 -18.22 12.31
N MET A 64 14.49 -18.39 13.60
CA MET A 64 14.09 -19.69 14.15
C MET A 64 12.77 -20.17 13.54
N MET A 65 11.79 -19.28 13.41
CA MET A 65 10.51 -19.57 12.76
C MET A 65 10.67 -19.89 11.28
N LYS A 66 11.51 -19.14 10.54
CA LYS A 66 11.86 -19.45 9.14
C LYS A 66 12.52 -20.81 9.01
N ALA A 67 13.44 -21.17 9.91
CA ALA A 67 14.08 -22.48 9.88
C ALA A 67 13.08 -23.62 10.16
N ALA A 68 12.12 -23.41 11.06
CA ALA A 68 11.09 -24.40 11.39
C ALA A 68 9.98 -24.51 10.33
N GLN A 69 9.66 -23.41 9.64
CA GLN A 69 8.56 -23.30 8.68
C GLN A 69 9.02 -22.54 7.41
N PRO A 70 9.97 -23.09 6.63
CA PRO A 70 10.59 -22.36 5.52
C PRO A 70 9.60 -21.94 4.42
N GLU A 71 8.49 -22.67 4.30
CA GLU A 71 7.45 -22.44 3.28
C GLU A 71 6.25 -21.63 3.80
N GLN A 72 6.24 -21.23 5.07
CA GLN A 72 5.09 -20.52 5.67
C GLN A 72 5.49 -19.27 6.46
N HIS A 73 6.75 -19.15 6.88
CA HIS A 73 7.27 -17.95 7.54
C HIS A 73 8.10 -17.13 6.56
N PHE A 74 7.73 -15.86 6.37
CA PHE A 74 8.36 -14.96 5.42
C PHE A 74 8.53 -13.57 6.03
N VAL A 75 9.51 -12.80 5.55
CA VAL A 75 9.56 -11.38 5.91
C VAL A 75 8.44 -10.67 5.18
N MET A 76 7.46 -10.19 5.95
CA MET A 76 6.30 -9.51 5.39
C MET A 76 6.71 -8.25 4.62
N PRO A 77 6.17 -8.03 3.40
CA PRO A 77 6.37 -6.80 2.66
C PRO A 77 5.83 -5.60 3.45
N THR A 78 6.61 -4.52 3.54
CA THR A 78 6.15 -3.30 4.21
C THR A 78 6.57 -2.04 3.47
N ALA A 79 5.78 -0.98 3.63
CA ALA A 79 6.09 0.35 3.09
C ALA A 79 7.13 1.12 3.91
N ARG A 80 7.99 0.40 4.64
CA ARG A 80 9.12 0.98 5.36
C ARG A 80 10.35 0.78 4.47
N ALA A 81 11.08 1.85 4.21
CA ALA A 81 12.29 1.78 3.40
C ALA A 81 13.37 0.94 4.13
N ARG A 82 13.85 -0.14 3.52
CA ARG A 82 14.93 -0.95 4.07
C ARG A 82 16.29 -0.29 3.86
N VAL A 83 16.51 0.28 2.68
CA VAL A 83 17.62 1.21 2.41
C VAL A 83 17.04 2.61 2.16
N ALA A 84 17.85 3.65 2.28
CA ALA A 84 17.39 5.00 2.00
C ALA A 84 16.97 5.12 0.52
N THR A 85 15.89 5.84 0.27
CA THR A 85 15.48 6.28 -1.06
C THR A 85 15.93 7.72 -1.28
N ALA A 86 15.63 8.31 -2.44
CA ALA A 86 15.92 9.72 -2.69
C ALA A 86 15.14 10.69 -1.77
N GLN A 87 13.99 10.27 -1.22
CA GLN A 87 13.09 11.12 -0.42
C GLN A 87 12.95 10.67 1.04
N ARG A 88 13.33 9.43 1.38
CA ARG A 88 13.10 8.85 2.72
C ARG A 88 14.33 8.09 3.21
N THR A 89 14.63 8.22 4.50
CA THR A 89 15.73 7.46 5.11
C THR A 89 15.35 6.01 5.39
N SER A 90 16.35 5.19 5.72
CA SER A 90 16.14 3.79 6.11
C SER A 90 15.41 3.67 7.45
N CYS A 91 14.58 2.63 7.57
CA CYS A 91 13.88 2.28 8.81
C CYS A 91 14.86 2.05 9.98
N CYS A 92 14.71 2.83 11.05
CA CYS A 92 15.54 2.72 12.26
C CYS A 92 15.00 1.72 13.30
N ALA A 93 14.00 0.90 12.93
CA ALA A 93 13.42 -0.15 13.77
C ALA A 93 12.94 0.29 15.18
N ASN A 94 12.47 1.54 15.33
CA ASN A 94 12.03 2.11 16.61
C ASN A 94 10.71 1.53 17.17
N LEU A 95 10.04 0.62 16.45
CA LEU A 95 8.76 -0.02 16.82
C LEU A 95 7.54 0.91 16.98
N ARG A 96 7.64 2.18 16.55
CA ARG A 96 6.55 3.17 16.48
C ARG A 96 6.25 3.54 15.03
N CYS A 97 5.73 2.58 14.28
CA CYS A 97 5.45 2.74 12.84
C CYS A 97 4.27 3.67 12.52
N TRP A 98 3.38 3.98 13.48
CA TRP A 98 2.29 4.94 13.24
C TRP A 98 2.75 6.39 13.30
N LEU A 99 3.85 6.67 14.01
CA LEU A 99 4.48 7.98 14.14
C LEU A 99 5.99 7.80 13.94
N CYS A 100 6.38 7.54 12.69
CA CYS A 100 7.77 7.28 12.37
C CYS A 100 8.59 8.57 12.57
N PRO A 101 9.59 8.59 13.47
CA PRO A 101 10.38 9.79 13.79
C PRO A 101 11.36 10.18 12.68
N VAL A 102 11.51 9.36 11.64
CA VAL A 102 12.52 9.52 10.58
C VAL A 102 11.92 9.43 9.17
N ASP A 103 10.59 9.44 9.04
CA ASP A 103 9.90 9.36 7.74
C ASP A 103 10.26 8.13 6.86
N ALA A 104 10.77 7.05 7.45
CA ALA A 104 11.10 5.84 6.70
C ALA A 104 9.86 5.09 6.18
N LYS A 105 8.73 5.17 6.90
CA LYS A 105 7.46 4.57 6.47
C LYS A 105 6.77 5.51 5.48
N PHE A 106 6.35 4.98 4.34
CA PHE A 106 5.57 5.72 3.36
C PHE A 106 4.29 6.26 3.98
N THR A 107 4.00 7.51 3.66
CA THR A 107 2.70 8.13 3.76
C THR A 107 2.45 8.92 2.48
N VAL A 108 1.19 9.20 2.15
CA VAL A 108 0.87 10.10 1.03
C VAL A 108 1.58 11.45 1.20
N ASN A 109 1.73 11.93 2.45
CA ASN A 109 2.35 13.21 2.76
C ASN A 109 3.87 13.24 2.54
N ASN A 110 4.59 12.11 2.65
CA ASN A 110 6.03 12.08 2.43
C ASN A 110 6.44 11.49 1.07
N GLY A 111 5.53 10.78 0.38
CA GLY A 111 5.79 10.23 -0.95
C GLY A 111 5.15 11.02 -2.10
N LEU A 112 3.99 11.64 -1.87
CA LEU A 112 3.14 12.20 -2.94
C LEU A 112 2.79 13.68 -2.75
N MET A 113 3.44 14.39 -1.82
CA MET A 113 3.19 15.82 -1.58
C MET A 113 3.35 16.69 -2.84
N HIS A 114 4.24 16.29 -3.76
CA HIS A 114 4.45 16.99 -5.03
C HIS A 114 3.19 17.02 -5.92
N VAL A 115 2.26 16.06 -5.78
CA VAL A 115 0.99 16.06 -6.51
C VAL A 115 0.17 17.30 -6.18
N PHE A 116 0.22 17.77 -4.93
CA PHE A 116 -0.47 18.98 -4.49
C PHE A 116 0.18 20.28 -4.99
N GLN A 117 1.36 20.20 -5.61
CA GLN A 117 2.04 21.35 -6.22
C GLN A 117 1.69 21.52 -7.71
N HIS A 118 0.95 20.58 -8.30
CA HIS A 118 0.54 20.66 -9.70
C HIS A 118 -0.45 21.83 -9.91
N ALA A 119 -0.28 22.59 -11.00
CA ALA A 119 -1.08 23.80 -11.26
C ALA A 119 -2.59 23.55 -11.33
N ASP A 120 -2.99 22.35 -11.76
CA ASP A 120 -4.39 21.92 -11.87
C ASP A 120 -4.97 21.31 -10.58
N VAL A 121 -4.20 21.26 -9.50
CA VAL A 121 -4.63 20.68 -8.22
C VAL A 121 -4.83 21.80 -7.19
N SER A 122 -6.03 21.87 -6.62
CA SER A 122 -6.36 22.78 -5.51
C SER A 122 -6.70 21.99 -4.25
N VAL A 123 -6.11 22.37 -3.12
CA VAL A 123 -6.36 21.73 -1.82
C VAL A 123 -7.18 22.67 -0.93
N CYS A 124 -8.39 22.25 -0.57
CA CYS A 124 -9.26 22.97 0.35
C CYS A 124 -9.28 22.27 1.71
N LEU A 125 -8.44 22.74 2.65
CA LEU A 125 -8.40 22.19 4.00
C LEU A 125 -9.64 22.62 4.81
N GLY A 126 -10.02 21.76 5.77
CA GLY A 126 -11.17 21.99 6.65
C GLY A 126 -12.53 21.88 5.94
N ALA A 127 -12.58 21.31 4.73
CA ALA A 127 -13.78 21.15 3.93
C ALA A 127 -14.42 19.77 4.14
N GLU A 128 -15.44 19.69 5.00
CA GLU A 128 -16.25 18.48 5.15
C GLU A 128 -17.34 18.43 4.08
N VAL A 129 -17.26 17.45 3.18
CA VAL A 129 -18.29 17.22 2.17
C VAL A 129 -19.57 16.73 2.85
N ARG A 130 -20.68 17.45 2.63
CA ARG A 130 -21.99 17.16 3.25
C ARG A 130 -23.01 16.59 2.27
N ARG A 131 -22.89 16.92 0.98
CA ARG A 131 -23.88 16.51 -0.02
C ARG A 131 -23.28 16.49 -1.42
N LEU A 132 -23.70 15.52 -2.22
CA LEU A 132 -23.43 15.44 -3.66
C LEU A 132 -24.74 15.69 -4.40
N ASP A 133 -24.78 16.74 -5.20
CA ASP A 133 -25.89 17.03 -6.09
C ASP A 133 -25.69 16.27 -7.40
N HIS A 134 -26.71 15.54 -7.85
CA HIS A 134 -26.64 14.76 -9.08
C HIS A 134 -27.87 14.98 -9.96
N SER A 135 -27.68 14.90 -11.28
CA SER A 135 -28.75 14.96 -12.28
C SER A 135 -28.40 14.10 -13.48
N GLY A 136 -29.38 13.37 -14.01
CA GLY A 136 -29.18 12.47 -15.16
C GLY A 136 -28.10 11.40 -14.92
N GLY A 137 -28.02 10.84 -13.71
CA GLY A 137 -27.03 9.81 -13.35
C GLY A 137 -25.60 10.30 -13.15
N SER A 138 -25.34 11.60 -13.19
CA SER A 138 -24.00 12.19 -12.98
C SER A 138 -24.01 13.19 -11.82
N VAL A 139 -22.96 13.18 -11.00
CA VAL A 139 -22.70 14.21 -9.99
C VAL A 139 -22.36 15.53 -10.69
N ARG A 140 -22.96 16.63 -10.24
CA ARG A 140 -22.81 17.98 -10.81
C ARG A 140 -22.12 18.96 -9.88
N SER A 141 -22.34 18.82 -8.57
CA SER A 141 -21.71 19.68 -7.57
C SER A 141 -21.59 18.99 -6.22
N VAL A 142 -20.69 19.54 -5.40
CA VAL A 142 -20.44 19.10 -4.03
C VAL A 142 -20.74 20.27 -3.11
N ALA A 143 -21.62 20.07 -2.13
CA ALA A 143 -21.80 21.00 -1.03
C ALA A 143 -20.91 20.56 0.13
N PHE A 144 -20.08 21.47 0.62
CA PHE A 144 -19.18 21.23 1.75
C PHE A 144 -19.27 22.37 2.76
N MET A 145 -18.95 22.05 4.00
CA MET A 145 -18.87 22.97 5.13
C MET A 145 -17.39 23.22 5.44
N ARG A 146 -16.98 24.49 5.61
CA ARG A 146 -15.58 24.84 5.82
C ARG A 146 -15.36 25.37 7.24
N ASN A 147 -14.51 24.69 8.00
CA ASN A 147 -14.13 25.03 9.38
C ASN A 147 -15.25 24.97 10.43
N GLY A 148 -16.24 24.09 10.24
CA GLY A 148 -17.39 23.92 11.15
C GLY A 148 -18.48 24.94 10.89
#